data_AF-A0A6I2RER9-F1
#
_entry.id   AF-A0A6I2RER9-F1
#
_cell.length_a   1.000
_cell.length_b   1.000
_cell.length_c   1.000
_cell.angle_alpha   90.00
_cell.angle_beta   90.00
_cell.angle_gamma   90.00
#
_symmetry.space_group_name_H-M   'P 1'
#
loop_
_entity.id
_entity.type
_entity.pdbx_description
1 polymer ?
#
loop_
_entity_poly.entity_id
_entity_poly.type
_entity_poly.pdbx_seq_one_letter_code
_entity_poly.pdbx_strand_id
1 'polypeptide(L)'
;MWNKSAEELRAALSAPFQSADIEWRISATNSAKTSGLAVPYVTNRAIQTRLDSTVGIDGWHNDFVPWKGESAQLCGISIYFPSQEAWITKWDGADDSDIESVKGGLSDSMKRAAVEWGIGRYLYGMTQKWVSIEQRGKGYVICNDERPTLDAVHDQWVQSLQQKKDHPGEQDKQGHHTRSQSADPNGRPRQQGGQPAPQRQGATPPPQPPQAQPGRPPQQAPQMQGQPSQGQTSASGIPAGCYLVTGAVLKPTMSGNSRTSVQVRDSAGQVFQAYTRGADSRLAPGLILTNANFSTQHSNGVTFYILEAYQILDLGSEQAA
;
A
#
# COMPACT_ATOMS: atom_id res chain seq x y z
N MET A 1 -0.21 9.14 26.08
CA MET A 1 -0.62 7.76 25.70
C MET A 1 -2.14 7.57 25.67
N TRP A 2 -2.65 7.03 24.55
CA TRP A 2 -4.07 6.73 24.33
C TRP A 2 -4.57 5.59 25.22
N ASN A 3 -5.71 5.78 25.90
CA ASN A 3 -6.25 4.82 26.87
C ASN A 3 -7.64 4.28 26.50
N LYS A 4 -8.09 4.51 25.26
CA LYS A 4 -9.41 4.06 24.77
C LYS A 4 -9.27 2.91 23.79
N SER A 5 -10.37 2.44 23.20
CA SER A 5 -10.36 1.33 22.24
C SER A 5 -9.62 1.68 20.93
N ALA A 6 -9.24 0.65 20.19
CA ALA A 6 -8.64 0.80 18.86
C ALA A 6 -9.62 1.43 17.84
N GLU A 7 -10.92 1.20 18.01
CA GLU A 7 -11.95 1.78 17.17
C GLU A 7 -12.10 3.28 17.43
N GLU A 8 -12.05 3.71 18.69
CA GLU A 8 -12.03 5.13 19.04
C GLU A 8 -10.76 5.81 18.54
N LEU A 9 -9.60 5.12 18.59
CA LEU A 9 -8.35 5.64 18.03
C LEU A 9 -8.48 5.86 16.53
N ARG A 10 -9.01 4.85 15.82
CA ARG A 10 -9.28 4.93 14.38
C ARG A 10 -10.20 6.11 14.07
N ALA A 11 -11.28 6.28 14.84
CA ALA A 11 -12.21 7.39 14.67
C ALA A 11 -11.52 8.76 14.89
N ALA A 12 -10.68 8.90 15.93
CA ALA A 12 -9.96 10.14 16.23
C ALA A 12 -8.93 10.50 15.14
N LEU A 13 -8.14 9.52 14.70
CA LEU A 13 -7.15 9.72 13.64
C LEU A 13 -7.79 10.03 12.29
N SER A 14 -8.91 9.38 11.97
CA SER A 14 -9.62 9.56 10.70
C SER A 14 -10.60 10.74 10.66
N ALA A 15 -10.79 11.46 11.77
CA ALA A 15 -11.69 12.61 11.79
C ALA A 15 -11.25 13.67 10.77
N PRO A 16 -12.18 14.28 10.00
CA PRO A 16 -11.84 15.32 9.05
C PRO A 16 -11.06 16.48 9.66
N PHE A 17 -10.23 17.14 8.85
CA PHE A 17 -9.51 18.34 9.26
C PHE A 17 -10.43 19.56 9.08
N GLN A 18 -10.08 20.68 9.71
CA GLN A 18 -10.72 21.95 9.37
C GLN A 18 -10.21 22.42 8.00
N SER A 19 -11.03 23.14 7.23
CA SER A 19 -10.63 23.68 5.92
C SER A 19 -9.37 24.56 6.00
N ALA A 20 -9.14 25.23 7.13
CA ALA A 20 -7.92 25.99 7.39
C ALA A 20 -6.64 25.14 7.36
N ASP A 21 -6.72 23.85 7.73
CA ASP A 21 -5.59 22.91 7.74
C ASP A 21 -5.42 22.15 6.41
N ILE A 22 -6.32 22.41 5.44
CA ILE A 22 -6.26 21.83 4.10
C ILE A 22 -5.44 22.74 3.19
N GLU A 23 -4.47 22.12 2.52
CA GLU A 23 -3.72 22.75 1.45
C GLU A 23 -4.15 22.20 0.09
N TRP A 24 -3.89 22.97 -0.94
CA TRP A 24 -4.34 22.66 -2.30
C TRP A 24 -3.18 22.75 -3.27
N ARG A 25 -3.04 21.71 -4.10
CA ARG A 25 -2.04 21.68 -5.19
C ARG A 25 -2.70 21.51 -6.53
N ILE A 26 -2.05 22.02 -7.56
CA ILE A 26 -2.46 21.83 -8.95
C ILE A 26 -1.96 20.45 -9.40
N SER A 27 -2.88 19.58 -9.83
CA SER A 27 -2.53 18.26 -10.38
C SER A 27 -2.52 18.23 -11.91
N ALA A 28 -3.26 19.12 -12.56
CA ALA A 28 -3.32 19.26 -14.01
C ALA A 28 -3.66 20.71 -14.37
N THR A 29 -3.32 21.14 -15.58
CA THR A 29 -3.70 22.46 -16.12
C THR A 29 -4.50 22.29 -17.40
N ASN A 30 -5.36 23.24 -17.70
CA ASN A 30 -6.02 23.29 -19.00
C ASN A 30 -5.02 23.68 -20.10
N SER A 31 -5.38 23.47 -21.37
CA SER A 31 -4.50 23.80 -22.51
C SER A 31 -4.08 25.28 -22.54
N ALA A 32 -4.95 26.18 -22.08
CA ALA A 32 -4.69 27.62 -22.02
C ALA A 32 -3.81 28.03 -20.82
N LYS A 33 -3.54 27.14 -19.86
CA LYS A 33 -2.79 27.40 -18.63
C LYS A 33 -3.38 28.52 -17.76
N THR A 34 -4.69 28.72 -17.84
CA THR A 34 -5.46 29.70 -17.07
C THR A 34 -6.26 29.07 -15.93
N SER A 35 -6.43 27.74 -15.97
CA SER A 35 -7.12 26.99 -14.93
C SER A 35 -6.34 25.73 -14.56
N GLY A 36 -6.38 25.39 -13.28
CA GLY A 36 -5.75 24.21 -12.71
C GLY A 36 -6.75 23.32 -11.98
N LEU A 37 -6.54 22.01 -12.04
CA LEU A 37 -7.29 21.03 -11.28
C LEU A 37 -6.70 20.96 -9.87
N ALA A 38 -7.40 21.57 -8.90
CA ALA A 38 -6.98 21.62 -7.51
C ALA A 38 -7.31 20.30 -6.79
N VAL A 39 -6.31 19.79 -6.08
CA VAL A 39 -6.39 18.56 -5.29
C VAL A 39 -6.01 18.88 -3.85
N PRO A 40 -6.86 18.51 -2.87
CA PRO A 40 -6.60 18.78 -1.47
C PRO A 40 -5.56 17.81 -0.91
N TYR A 41 -4.77 18.28 0.04
CA TYR A 41 -3.86 17.46 0.84
C TYR A 41 -3.65 18.09 2.21
N VAL A 42 -3.15 17.31 3.16
CA VAL A 42 -2.71 17.80 4.46
C VAL A 42 -1.19 17.91 4.51
N THR A 43 -0.68 18.90 5.23
CA THR A 43 0.75 19.06 5.46
C THR A 43 1.26 18.05 6.50
N ASN A 44 2.56 17.78 6.50
CA ASN A 44 3.18 16.95 7.54
C ASN A 44 3.00 17.56 8.93
N ARG A 45 2.98 18.90 9.05
CA ARG A 45 2.70 19.60 10.31
C ARG A 45 1.30 19.26 10.83
N ALA A 46 0.28 19.30 9.96
CA ALA A 46 -1.08 18.94 10.34
C ALA A 46 -1.19 17.47 10.79
N ILE A 47 -0.46 16.56 10.13
CA ILE A 47 -0.38 15.14 10.53
C ILE A 47 0.29 15.00 11.90
N GLN A 48 1.44 15.64 12.11
CA GLN A 48 2.16 15.63 13.39
C GLN A 48 1.27 16.14 14.53
N THR A 49 0.61 17.29 14.33
CA THR A 49 -0.32 17.85 15.30
C THR A 49 -1.50 16.91 15.59
N ARG A 50 -2.04 16.23 14.58
CA ARG A 50 -3.08 15.21 14.80
C ARG A 50 -2.57 14.05 15.66
N LEU A 51 -1.37 13.55 15.38
CA LEU A 51 -0.77 12.46 16.14
C LEU A 51 -0.48 12.89 17.58
N ASP A 52 0.18 14.03 17.78
CA ASP A 52 0.49 14.60 19.10
C ASP A 52 -0.77 14.80 19.96
N SER A 53 -1.82 15.39 19.38
CA SER A 53 -3.08 15.64 20.09
C SER A 53 -3.89 14.37 20.35
N THR A 54 -3.71 13.31 19.55
CA THR A 54 -4.47 12.07 19.70
C THR A 54 -3.77 11.10 20.66
N VAL A 55 -2.51 10.76 20.42
CA VAL A 55 -1.81 9.70 21.16
C VAL A 55 -0.77 10.24 22.15
N GLY A 56 -0.49 11.55 22.11
CA GLY A 56 0.57 12.20 22.87
C GLY A 56 1.88 12.22 22.11
N ILE A 57 2.77 13.17 22.46
CA ILE A 57 4.12 13.28 21.89
C ILE A 57 4.98 12.02 22.10
N ASP A 58 4.62 11.20 23.07
CA ASP A 58 5.27 9.94 23.44
C ASP A 58 4.56 8.70 22.86
N GLY A 59 3.39 8.90 22.24
CA GLY A 59 2.53 7.82 21.75
C GLY A 59 2.76 7.45 20.29
N TRP A 60 3.62 8.17 19.58
CA TRP A 60 3.96 7.90 18.19
C TRP A 60 5.41 8.26 17.86
N HIS A 61 5.93 7.64 16.80
CA HIS A 61 7.15 8.08 16.13
C HIS A 61 7.05 7.77 14.64
N ASN A 62 7.98 8.30 13.84
CA ASN A 62 8.14 7.90 12.46
C ASN A 62 9.60 7.63 12.10
N ASP A 63 9.79 6.69 11.20
CA ASP A 63 11.09 6.29 10.66
C ASP A 63 11.11 6.52 9.15
N PHE A 64 12.28 6.83 8.62
CA PHE A 64 12.51 6.94 7.18
C PHE A 64 13.60 5.99 6.73
N VAL A 65 13.35 5.28 5.63
CA VAL A 65 14.28 4.32 5.06
C VAL A 65 14.45 4.63 3.56
N PRO A 66 15.68 4.90 3.09
CA PRO A 66 15.95 5.03 1.66
C PRO A 66 15.59 3.74 0.92
N TRP A 67 15.03 3.88 -0.28
CA TRP A 67 14.52 2.78 -1.08
C TRP A 67 14.88 2.97 -2.56
N LYS A 68 14.87 1.89 -3.35
CA LYS A 68 15.25 1.90 -4.80
C LYS A 68 16.58 2.62 -5.08
N GLY A 69 17.63 2.34 -4.32
CA GLY A 69 18.93 3.00 -4.50
C GLY A 69 18.86 4.51 -4.27
N GLU A 70 18.19 4.92 -3.19
CA GLU A 70 18.02 6.32 -2.74
C GLU A 70 17.17 7.21 -3.65
N SER A 71 16.50 6.63 -4.65
CA SER A 71 15.56 7.37 -5.52
C SER A 71 14.12 7.42 -4.98
N ALA A 72 13.89 6.85 -3.80
CA ALA A 72 12.60 6.85 -3.11
C ALA A 72 12.81 6.79 -1.60
N GLN A 73 11.82 7.25 -0.85
CA GLN A 73 11.76 7.13 0.61
C GLN A 73 10.59 6.25 1.01
N LEU A 74 10.81 5.35 1.97
CA LEU A 74 9.76 4.76 2.78
C LEU A 74 9.62 5.55 4.08
N CYS A 75 8.38 5.73 4.52
CA CYS A 75 8.07 6.23 5.85
C CYS A 75 7.25 5.20 6.62
N GLY A 76 7.68 4.88 7.83
CA GLY A 76 6.92 4.09 8.79
C GLY A 76 6.39 5.00 9.87
N ILE A 77 5.06 5.03 10.08
CA ILE A 77 4.47 5.69 11.26
C ILE A 77 4.08 4.61 12.25
N SER A 78 4.64 4.71 13.46
CA SER A 78 4.42 3.81 14.57
C SER A 78 3.55 4.47 15.63
N ILE A 79 2.54 3.75 16.12
CA ILE A 79 1.70 4.18 17.25
C ILE A 79 1.76 3.10 18.33
N TYR A 80 1.93 3.52 19.58
CA TYR A 80 1.95 2.62 20.73
C TYR A 80 0.53 2.24 21.17
N PHE A 81 0.30 0.95 21.40
CA PHE A 81 -0.95 0.40 21.92
C PHE A 81 -0.72 -0.16 23.33
N PRO A 82 -1.06 0.60 24.40
CA PRO A 82 -0.78 0.19 25.77
C PRO A 82 -1.42 -1.14 26.17
N SER A 83 -2.62 -1.45 25.65
CA SER A 83 -3.30 -2.71 25.93
C SER A 83 -2.59 -3.95 25.37
N GLN A 84 -1.69 -3.76 24.40
CA GLN A 84 -0.88 -4.82 23.80
C GLN A 84 0.60 -4.69 24.16
N GLU A 85 0.97 -3.66 24.92
CA GLU A 85 2.35 -3.26 25.20
C GLU A 85 3.25 -3.20 23.96
N ALA A 86 2.68 -2.85 22.80
CA ALA A 86 3.34 -2.99 21.51
C ALA A 86 3.24 -1.74 20.64
N TRP A 87 4.25 -1.55 19.81
CA TRP A 87 4.23 -0.60 18.70
C TRP A 87 3.68 -1.28 17.46
N ILE A 88 2.72 -0.63 16.80
CA ILE A 88 2.25 -1.05 15.47
C ILE A 88 2.73 0.00 14.49
N THR A 89 3.43 -0.45 13.44
CA THR A 89 3.95 0.42 12.37
C THR A 89 3.23 0.17 11.06
N LYS A 90 2.85 1.25 10.37
CA LYS A 90 2.37 1.18 8.98
C LYS A 90 3.30 1.95 8.07
N TRP A 91 3.62 1.34 6.93
CA TRP A 91 4.61 1.82 5.98
C TRP A 91 3.96 2.18 4.65
N ASP A 92 4.42 3.28 4.05
CA ASP A 92 4.20 3.60 2.64
C ASP A 92 5.44 4.36 2.13
N GLY A 93 5.54 4.57 0.81
CA GLY A 93 6.67 5.25 0.20
C GLY A 93 6.29 6.19 -0.93
N ALA A 94 7.20 7.08 -1.25
CA ALA A 94 7.11 7.98 -2.38
C ALA A 94 8.47 8.03 -3.09
N ASP A 95 8.43 8.19 -4.42
CA ASP A 95 9.63 8.47 -5.18
C ASP A 95 10.12 9.90 -4.87
N ASP A 96 11.43 10.12 -4.96
CA ASP A 96 12.04 11.43 -4.73
C ASP A 96 11.71 12.40 -5.89
N SER A 97 11.43 13.66 -5.58
CA SER A 97 11.00 14.66 -6.58
C SER A 97 12.17 15.26 -7.39
N ASP A 98 12.00 15.57 -8.68
CA ASP A 98 13.08 16.11 -9.53
C ASP A 98 13.62 17.51 -9.13
N ILE A 99 13.00 18.20 -8.16
CA ILE A 99 13.27 19.62 -7.84
C ILE A 99 13.98 19.78 -6.48
N GLU A 100 13.58 19.03 -5.45
CA GLU A 100 14.27 18.88 -4.15
C GLU A 100 14.11 17.43 -3.66
N SER A 101 14.72 16.50 -4.39
CA SER A 101 14.54 15.04 -4.33
C SER A 101 14.25 14.46 -2.96
N VAL A 102 15.16 14.67 -2.01
CA VAL A 102 15.05 14.04 -0.70
C VAL A 102 13.92 14.65 0.14
N LYS A 103 13.71 15.97 0.12
CA LYS A 103 12.68 16.62 0.95
C LYS A 103 11.26 16.32 0.46
N GLY A 104 11.08 16.23 -0.85
CA GLY A 104 9.82 15.82 -1.47
C GLY A 104 9.45 14.38 -1.11
N GLY A 105 10.39 13.44 -1.29
CA GLY A 105 10.18 12.02 -1.01
C GLY A 105 9.86 11.73 0.46
N LEU A 106 10.59 12.36 1.40
CA LEU A 106 10.31 12.23 2.85
C LEU A 106 8.92 12.77 3.20
N SER A 107 8.55 13.93 2.66
CA SER A 107 7.27 14.54 3.00
C SER A 107 6.10 13.73 2.46
N ASP A 108 6.18 13.30 1.20
CA ASP A 108 5.11 12.57 0.55
C ASP A 108 4.96 11.15 1.10
N SER A 109 6.07 10.44 1.37
CA SER A 109 6.02 9.12 2.01
C SER A 109 5.36 9.17 3.39
N MET A 110 5.63 10.19 4.20
CA MET A 110 4.95 10.37 5.50
C MET A 110 3.45 10.64 5.33
N LYS A 111 3.04 11.49 4.38
CA LYS A 111 1.60 11.74 4.11
C LYS A 111 0.90 10.45 3.73
N ARG A 112 1.54 9.63 2.90
CA ARG A 112 1.00 8.34 2.44
C ARG A 112 0.93 7.32 3.60
N ALA A 113 1.96 7.22 4.42
CA ALA A 113 1.94 6.39 5.63
C ALA A 113 0.85 6.83 6.63
N ALA A 114 0.57 8.13 6.72
CA ALA A 114 -0.52 8.65 7.56
C ALA A 114 -1.91 8.23 7.04
N VAL A 115 -2.08 8.11 5.72
CA VAL A 115 -3.32 7.59 5.11
C VAL A 115 -3.58 6.16 5.56
N GLU A 116 -2.55 5.32 5.75
CA GLU A 116 -2.69 3.96 6.30
C GLU A 116 -3.28 3.94 7.72
N TRP A 117 -3.07 5.00 8.49
CA TRP A 117 -3.71 5.24 9.80
C TRP A 117 -5.09 5.91 9.72
N GLY A 118 -5.54 6.27 8.52
CA GLY A 118 -6.81 6.94 8.26
C GLY A 118 -6.71 8.47 8.24
N ILE A 119 -5.56 9.04 8.58
CA ILE A 119 -5.34 10.49 8.63
C ILE A 119 -5.40 11.04 7.20
N GLY A 120 -6.32 11.97 6.94
CA GLY A 120 -6.49 12.58 5.62
C GLY A 120 -7.08 11.65 4.55
N ARG A 121 -7.38 10.38 4.87
CA ARG A 121 -7.88 9.38 3.90
C ARG A 121 -9.18 9.83 3.23
N TYR A 122 -10.04 10.56 3.94
CA TYR A 122 -11.31 11.07 3.41
C TYR A 122 -11.15 12.05 2.23
N LEU A 123 -9.98 12.68 2.08
CA LEU A 123 -9.71 13.61 0.98
C LEU A 123 -9.63 12.91 -0.38
N TYR A 124 -9.33 11.61 -0.42
CA TYR A 124 -9.25 10.82 -1.65
C TYR A 124 -10.63 10.59 -2.30
N GLY A 125 -11.71 10.69 -1.52
CA GLY A 125 -13.08 10.60 -2.05
C GLY A 125 -13.64 11.94 -2.53
N MET A 126 -12.93 13.03 -2.31
CA MET A 126 -13.41 14.38 -2.62
C MET A 126 -13.32 14.67 -4.12
N THR A 127 -14.39 15.23 -4.70
CA THR A 127 -14.37 15.67 -6.10
C THR A 127 -13.41 16.84 -6.28
N GLN A 128 -12.55 16.73 -7.29
CA GLN A 128 -11.55 17.75 -7.62
C GLN A 128 -12.22 18.96 -8.29
N LYS A 129 -11.66 20.15 -8.07
CA LYS A 129 -12.23 21.41 -8.58
C LYS A 129 -11.26 22.13 -9.51
N TRP A 130 -11.77 22.58 -10.66
CA TRP A 130 -11.05 23.52 -11.51
C TRP A 130 -11.11 24.92 -10.91
N VAL A 131 -9.95 25.56 -10.77
CA VAL A 131 -9.80 26.90 -10.21
C VAL A 131 -8.90 27.76 -11.09
N SER A 132 -9.02 29.07 -10.96
CA SER A 132 -8.13 30.03 -11.60
C SER A 132 -6.70 29.88 -11.06
N ILE A 133 -5.73 29.95 -11.95
CA ILE A 133 -4.30 29.87 -11.60
C ILE A 133 -3.54 31.02 -12.22
N GLU A 134 -2.44 31.39 -11.57
CA GLU A 134 -1.49 32.37 -12.08
C GLU A 134 -0.08 31.75 -12.18
N GLN A 135 0.68 32.22 -13.17
CA GLN A 135 2.06 31.76 -13.34
C GLN A 135 2.95 32.43 -12.28
N ARG A 136 3.70 31.61 -11.53
CA ARG A 136 4.68 32.08 -10.55
C ARG A 136 6.01 31.38 -10.75
N GLY A 137 6.98 32.10 -11.30
CA GLY A 137 8.26 31.53 -11.71
C GLY A 137 8.07 30.48 -12.81
N LYS A 138 8.65 29.28 -12.60
CA LYS A 138 8.50 28.14 -13.53
C LYS A 138 7.21 27.34 -13.32
N GLY A 139 6.46 27.63 -12.26
CA GLY A 139 5.26 26.89 -11.88
C GLY A 139 3.99 27.74 -11.96
N TYR A 140 2.90 27.15 -11.48
CA TYR A 140 1.60 27.80 -11.32
C TYR A 140 1.18 27.73 -9.86
N VAL A 141 0.45 28.74 -9.41
CA VAL A 141 -0.19 28.77 -8.10
C VAL A 141 -1.66 29.05 -8.27
N ILE A 142 -2.47 28.57 -7.33
CA ILE A 142 -3.90 28.86 -7.27
C ILE A 142 -4.06 30.33 -6.87
N CYS A 143 -4.93 31.06 -7.57
CA CYS A 143 -5.22 32.46 -7.23
C CYS A 143 -5.79 32.55 -5.81
N ASN A 144 -5.36 33.54 -5.01
CA ASN A 144 -5.78 33.67 -3.61
C ASN A 144 -7.31 33.79 -3.44
N ASP A 145 -7.99 34.41 -4.41
CA ASP A 145 -9.45 34.60 -4.40
C ASP A 145 -10.23 33.28 -4.52
N GLU A 146 -9.57 32.18 -4.90
CA GLU A 146 -10.17 30.84 -4.96
C GLU A 146 -10.22 30.16 -3.58
N ARG A 147 -9.51 30.68 -2.58
CA ARG A 147 -9.43 30.05 -1.25
C ARG A 147 -10.80 29.88 -0.57
N PRO A 148 -11.67 30.90 -0.47
CA PRO A 148 -13.01 30.74 0.12
C PRO A 148 -13.84 29.67 -0.59
N THR A 149 -13.69 29.59 -1.93
CA THR A 149 -14.38 28.60 -2.74
C THR A 149 -13.89 27.19 -2.47
N LEU A 150 -12.58 26.99 -2.32
CA LEU A 150 -11.98 25.69 -2.01
C LEU A 150 -12.35 25.21 -0.60
N ASP A 151 -12.32 26.12 0.38
CA ASP A 151 -12.75 25.84 1.75
C ASP A 151 -14.23 25.41 1.80
N ALA A 152 -15.10 26.12 1.10
CA ALA A 152 -16.53 25.77 1.02
C ALA A 152 -16.76 24.38 0.41
N VAL A 153 -16.01 24.01 -0.63
CA VAL A 153 -16.13 22.68 -1.27
C VAL A 153 -15.66 21.58 -0.31
N HIS A 154 -14.59 21.83 0.44
CA HIS A 154 -14.14 20.92 1.50
C HIS A 154 -15.19 20.74 2.59
N ASP A 155 -15.76 21.84 3.08
CA ASP A 155 -16.72 21.80 4.19
C ASP A 155 -18.02 21.11 3.79
N GLN A 156 -18.48 21.32 2.55
CA GLN A 156 -19.61 20.58 1.97
C GLN A 156 -19.32 19.08 1.87
N TRP A 157 -18.10 18.69 1.47
CA TRP A 157 -17.70 17.28 1.43
C TRP A 157 -17.73 16.66 2.83
N VAL A 158 -17.17 17.35 3.83
CA VAL A 158 -17.18 16.89 5.23
C VAL A 158 -18.61 16.73 5.76
N GLN A 159 -19.50 17.69 5.50
CA GLN A 159 -20.92 17.58 5.86
C GLN A 159 -21.59 16.37 5.20
N SER A 160 -21.29 16.09 3.93
CA SER A 160 -21.87 14.93 3.23
C SER A 160 -21.40 13.59 3.85
N LEU A 161 -20.16 13.53 4.34
CA LEU A 161 -19.64 12.34 5.03
C LEU A 161 -20.33 12.12 6.38
N GLN A 162 -20.62 13.20 7.10
CA GLN A 162 -21.34 13.15 8.38
C GLN A 162 -22.78 12.68 8.17
N GLN A 163 -23.48 13.25 7.19
CA GLN A 163 -24.85 12.83 6.84
C GLN A 163 -24.94 11.34 6.47
N LYS A 164 -23.98 10.82 5.69
CA LYS A 164 -23.91 9.40 5.34
C LYS A 164 -23.66 8.49 6.55
N LYS A 165 -22.93 8.97 7.55
CA LYS A 165 -22.67 8.22 8.78
C LYS A 165 -23.93 8.16 9.66
N ASP A 166 -24.71 9.23 9.69
CA ASP A 166 -25.94 9.33 10.48
C ASP A 166 -27.12 8.58 9.82
N HIS A 167 -27.12 8.44 8.49
CA HIS A 167 -28.16 7.76 7.72
C HIS A 167 -27.57 6.71 6.75
N PRO A 168 -27.13 5.55 7.27
CA PRO A 168 -26.42 4.53 6.47
C PRO A 168 -27.30 3.79 5.42
N GLY A 169 -28.50 4.28 5.06
CA GLY A 169 -29.51 3.48 4.35
C GLY A 169 -30.29 4.11 3.18
N GLU A 170 -30.09 5.37 2.77
CA GLU A 170 -30.99 6.01 1.79
C GLU A 170 -30.46 6.17 0.34
N GLN A 171 -29.23 5.75 0.02
CA GLN A 171 -28.62 6.08 -1.29
C GLN A 171 -28.37 4.91 -2.27
N ASP A 172 -29.01 3.76 -2.11
CA ASP A 172 -28.93 2.67 -3.10
C ASP A 172 -29.91 2.80 -4.29
N LYS A 173 -30.49 3.99 -4.54
CA LYS A 173 -31.44 4.15 -5.67
C LYS A 173 -31.18 5.26 -6.68
N GLN A 174 -30.20 6.14 -6.51
CA GLN A 174 -29.95 7.19 -7.53
C GLN A 174 -28.45 7.50 -7.68
N GLY A 175 -27.79 6.76 -8.58
CA GLY A 175 -26.38 7.00 -8.89
C GLY A 175 -25.81 6.18 -10.06
N HIS A 176 -26.62 5.65 -10.97
CA HIS A 176 -26.11 5.07 -12.22
C HIS A 176 -26.53 5.89 -13.45
N HIS A 177 -26.03 7.12 -13.57
CA HIS A 177 -25.90 7.84 -14.85
C HIS A 177 -24.74 8.83 -14.66
N THR A 178 -23.55 8.64 -15.23
CA THR A 178 -23.25 9.13 -16.58
C THR A 178 -21.99 8.41 -17.07
N ARG A 179 -22.16 7.34 -17.85
CA ARG A 179 -21.10 6.82 -18.72
C ARG A 179 -21.18 7.63 -20.00
N SER A 180 -20.26 8.57 -20.18
CA SER A 180 -20.11 9.36 -21.39
C SER A 180 -19.86 8.41 -22.57
N GLN A 181 -20.91 8.15 -23.34
CA GLN A 181 -20.84 7.46 -24.62
C GLN A 181 -20.51 8.51 -25.68
N SER A 182 -19.29 8.50 -26.19
CA SER A 182 -18.98 9.03 -27.52
C SER A 182 -19.51 8.03 -28.54
N ALA A 183 -20.54 8.43 -29.26
CA ALA A 183 -21.06 7.75 -30.43
C ALA A 183 -20.15 8.01 -31.64
N ASP A 184 -19.97 7.00 -32.48
CA ASP A 184 -19.91 7.18 -33.93
C ASP A 184 -20.59 5.97 -34.62
N PRO A 185 -21.42 6.16 -35.67
CA PRO A 185 -22.43 5.21 -36.10
C PRO A 185 -21.95 4.27 -37.22
N ASN A 186 -22.68 3.15 -37.30
CA ASN A 186 -22.66 2.06 -38.28
C ASN A 186 -22.15 2.35 -39.71
N GLY A 187 -21.34 1.43 -40.25
CA GLY A 187 -21.17 1.27 -41.70
C GLY A 187 -20.08 0.26 -42.13
N ARG A 188 -20.39 -1.05 -42.16
CA ARG A 188 -19.68 -2.04 -42.99
C ARG A 188 -20.50 -2.32 -44.25
N PRO A 189 -19.87 -2.60 -45.42
CA PRO A 189 -19.77 -4.02 -45.83
C PRO A 189 -18.49 -4.45 -46.60
N ARG A 190 -18.06 -5.69 -46.30
CA ARG A 190 -17.52 -6.82 -47.11
C ARG A 190 -16.57 -6.66 -48.34
N GLN A 191 -15.42 -7.36 -48.21
CA GLN A 191 -14.84 -8.48 -49.03
C GLN A 191 -14.00 -8.29 -50.32
N GLN A 192 -13.04 -9.25 -50.45
CA GLN A 192 -12.14 -9.67 -51.55
C GLN A 192 -10.83 -8.87 -51.69
N GLY A 193 -9.63 -9.43 -51.86
CA GLY A 193 -9.10 -10.79 -52.06
C GLY A 193 -7.64 -10.65 -52.55
N GLY A 194 -6.79 -11.68 -52.37
CA GLY A 194 -5.55 -11.85 -53.15
C GLY A 194 -4.21 -11.68 -52.42
N GLN A 195 -3.60 -12.81 -52.04
CA GLN A 195 -2.14 -13.04 -51.94
C GLN A 195 -1.49 -12.96 -53.35
N PRO A 196 -0.14 -12.83 -53.53
CA PRO A 196 0.90 -13.63 -52.85
C PRO A 196 2.25 -12.96 -52.48
N ALA A 197 3.06 -13.71 -51.74
CA ALA A 197 4.45 -13.44 -51.33
C ALA A 197 5.49 -13.57 -52.47
N PRO A 198 6.77 -13.21 -52.24
CA PRO A 198 7.74 -14.27 -51.94
C PRO A 198 8.85 -13.94 -50.90
N GLN A 199 9.56 -15.01 -50.54
CA GLN A 199 10.58 -15.25 -49.49
C GLN A 199 11.92 -14.50 -49.63
N ARG A 200 12.65 -14.32 -48.51
CA ARG A 200 13.89 -15.07 -48.11
C ARG A 200 14.58 -14.44 -46.88
N GLN A 201 14.80 -15.25 -45.84
CA GLN A 201 16.10 -15.73 -45.29
C GLN A 201 16.89 -14.75 -44.40
N GLY A 202 17.30 -15.25 -43.23
CA GLY A 202 18.43 -14.70 -42.46
C GLY A 202 18.23 -14.75 -40.95
N ALA A 203 18.69 -15.81 -40.30
CA ALA A 203 18.78 -15.95 -38.85
C ALA A 203 20.10 -15.36 -38.31
N THR A 204 20.09 -14.80 -37.10
CA THR A 204 21.18 -14.85 -36.10
C THR A 204 20.76 -14.13 -34.79
N PRO A 205 20.98 -14.72 -33.60
CA PRO A 205 20.79 -14.04 -32.31
C PRO A 205 22.11 -13.44 -31.75
N PRO A 206 22.05 -12.43 -30.85
CA PRO A 206 23.24 -11.83 -30.23
C PRO A 206 23.78 -12.62 -29.00
N PRO A 207 25.05 -12.38 -28.59
CA PRO A 207 25.85 -13.29 -27.76
C PRO A 207 25.78 -13.05 -26.23
N GLN A 208 26.08 -14.11 -25.46
CA GLN A 208 26.37 -14.11 -24.02
C GLN A 208 27.82 -13.69 -23.71
N PRO A 209 28.11 -13.14 -22.51
CA PRO A 209 29.45 -13.15 -21.92
C PRO A 209 29.66 -14.27 -20.86
N PRO A 210 30.92 -14.61 -20.52
CA PRO A 210 31.29 -15.92 -19.97
C PRO A 210 31.43 -15.98 -18.44
N GLN A 211 31.28 -17.20 -17.92
CA GLN A 211 31.53 -17.61 -16.53
C GLN A 211 33.02 -17.64 -16.19
N ALA A 212 33.35 -17.25 -14.95
CA ALA A 212 34.60 -17.59 -14.28
C ALA A 212 34.37 -17.90 -12.79
N GLN A 213 34.87 -19.07 -12.36
CA GLN A 213 35.18 -19.53 -11.00
C GLN A 213 36.51 -20.33 -11.14
N PRO A 214 37.36 -20.59 -10.10
CA PRO A 214 36.95 -20.99 -8.74
C PRO A 214 37.88 -20.56 -7.56
N GLY A 215 37.44 -20.81 -6.30
CA GLY A 215 38.33 -20.86 -5.11
C GLY A 215 37.64 -20.63 -3.74
N ARG A 216 37.60 -21.66 -2.89
CA ARG A 216 37.04 -21.79 -1.49
C ARG A 216 37.96 -21.16 -0.40
N PRO A 217 37.62 -21.05 0.93
CA PRO A 217 36.78 -21.93 1.78
C PRO A 217 35.80 -21.22 2.78
N PRO A 218 35.02 -21.97 3.61
CA PRO A 218 33.80 -21.47 4.25
C PRO A 218 34.00 -21.01 5.71
N GLN A 219 33.21 -20.02 6.15
CA GLN A 219 33.00 -19.70 7.57
C GLN A 219 31.51 -19.78 7.93
N GLN A 220 31.29 -20.39 9.09
CA GLN A 220 30.06 -20.94 9.63
C GLN A 220 29.01 -19.87 9.97
N ALA A 221 27.75 -20.18 9.71
CA ALA A 221 26.59 -19.60 10.39
C ALA A 221 25.90 -20.69 11.23
N PRO A 222 25.28 -20.37 12.38
CA PRO A 222 24.85 -21.37 13.35
C PRO A 222 23.69 -22.24 12.83
N GLN A 223 23.90 -23.55 12.81
CA GLN A 223 22.81 -24.52 12.75
C GLN A 223 22.10 -24.55 14.10
N MET A 224 20.86 -24.07 14.18
CA MET A 224 19.94 -24.54 15.21
C MET A 224 19.24 -25.80 14.70
N GLN A 225 19.90 -26.95 14.88
CA GLN A 225 19.23 -28.25 14.96
C GLN A 225 18.76 -28.43 16.40
N GLY A 226 17.45 -28.34 16.63
CA GLY A 226 16.79 -28.81 17.84
C GLY A 226 15.83 -29.92 17.51
N GLN A 227 16.20 -31.15 17.88
CA GLN A 227 15.34 -32.34 17.90
C GLN A 227 14.21 -32.20 18.94
N PRO A 228 13.12 -33.00 18.83
CA PRO A 228 11.83 -32.69 19.44
C PRO A 228 11.83 -32.98 20.94
N SER A 229 11.40 -32.00 21.73
CA SER A 229 11.06 -32.19 23.14
C SER A 229 9.54 -32.20 23.28
N GLN A 230 9.06 -33.20 24.00
CA GLN A 230 7.67 -33.62 24.14
C GLN A 230 6.76 -32.54 24.71
N GLY A 231 5.54 -32.45 24.15
CA GLY A 231 4.31 -32.09 24.85
C GLY A 231 4.29 -30.74 25.56
N GLN A 232 4.24 -29.64 24.79
CA GLN A 232 3.68 -28.38 25.29
C GLN A 232 2.77 -27.77 24.22
N THR A 233 1.47 -27.84 24.45
CA THR A 233 0.50 -27.00 23.75
C THR A 233 0.84 -25.55 24.06
N SER A 234 1.39 -24.85 23.07
CA SER A 234 1.72 -23.43 23.17
C SER A 234 0.42 -22.62 23.29
N ALA A 235 0.46 -21.52 24.05
CA ALA A 235 -0.67 -20.64 24.37
C ALA A 235 -1.40 -20.03 23.15
N SER A 236 -0.90 -20.28 21.93
CA SER A 236 -1.43 -19.80 20.65
C SER A 236 -2.37 -20.77 19.94
N GLY A 237 -2.51 -22.01 20.42
CA GLY A 237 -3.31 -23.05 19.74
C GLY A 237 -2.67 -23.63 18.46
N ILE A 238 -1.43 -23.24 18.15
CA ILE A 238 -0.67 -23.70 16.97
C ILE A 238 0.30 -24.80 17.40
N PRO A 239 0.27 -26.00 16.79
CA PRO A 239 1.22 -27.06 17.12
C PRO A 239 2.67 -26.65 16.84
N ALA A 240 3.61 -27.16 17.64
CA ALA A 240 5.04 -26.87 17.46
C ALA A 240 5.52 -27.22 16.04
N GLY A 241 6.26 -26.31 15.41
CA GLY A 241 6.73 -26.48 14.02
C GLY A 241 5.66 -26.25 12.95
N CYS A 242 4.45 -25.83 13.34
CA CYS A 242 3.38 -25.44 12.43
C CYS A 242 3.22 -23.91 12.40
N TYR A 243 2.56 -23.43 11.36
CA TYR A 243 2.38 -22.00 11.13
C TYR A 243 0.92 -21.70 10.77
N LEU A 244 0.28 -20.79 11.49
CA LEU A 244 -1.06 -20.30 11.13
C LEU A 244 -0.94 -19.21 10.07
N VAL A 245 -1.63 -19.37 8.95
CA VAL A 245 -1.80 -18.31 7.97
C VAL A 245 -2.75 -17.26 8.52
N THR A 246 -2.26 -16.03 8.71
CA THR A 246 -3.07 -14.88 9.16
C THR A 246 -3.46 -13.95 8.02
N GLY A 247 -2.79 -14.07 6.86
CA GLY A 247 -3.06 -13.29 5.67
C GLY A 247 -2.50 -13.96 4.43
N ALA A 248 -3.22 -13.94 3.31
CA ALA A 248 -2.71 -14.42 2.02
C ALA A 248 -3.26 -13.52 0.90
N VAL A 249 -2.36 -12.90 0.13
CA VAL A 249 -2.73 -11.97 -0.94
C VAL A 249 -1.85 -12.23 -2.17
N LEU A 250 -2.49 -12.30 -3.34
CA LEU A 250 -1.77 -12.38 -4.61
C LEU A 250 -1.12 -11.03 -4.93
N LYS A 251 0.18 -11.02 -5.18
CA LYS A 251 0.94 -9.82 -5.57
C LYS A 251 1.56 -10.01 -6.95
N PRO A 252 1.46 -9.01 -7.85
CA PRO A 252 2.18 -9.02 -9.11
C PRO A 252 3.70 -8.96 -8.85
N THR A 253 4.48 -9.59 -9.72
CA THR A 253 5.94 -9.52 -9.76
C THR A 253 6.40 -8.57 -10.86
N MET A 254 7.63 -8.06 -10.74
CA MET A 254 8.26 -7.18 -11.74
C MET A 254 8.38 -7.82 -13.13
N SER A 255 8.37 -9.16 -13.20
CA SER A 255 8.40 -9.93 -14.44
C SER A 255 7.03 -10.12 -15.11
N GLY A 256 5.96 -9.53 -14.56
CA GLY A 256 4.58 -9.69 -15.05
C GLY A 256 3.87 -10.97 -14.57
N ASN A 257 4.57 -11.83 -13.82
CA ASN A 257 3.97 -12.98 -13.16
C ASN A 257 3.30 -12.56 -11.83
N SER A 258 2.71 -13.50 -11.10
CA SER A 258 2.15 -13.27 -9.77
C SER A 258 2.75 -14.24 -8.76
N ARG A 259 2.85 -13.80 -7.50
CA ARG A 259 3.25 -14.62 -6.35
C ARG A 259 2.32 -14.38 -5.16
N THR A 260 2.14 -15.37 -4.30
CA THR A 260 1.35 -15.19 -3.07
C THR A 260 2.24 -14.65 -1.96
N SER A 261 1.81 -13.54 -1.38
CA SER A 261 2.34 -12.99 -0.13
C SER A 261 1.55 -13.58 1.02
N VAL A 262 2.21 -14.34 1.89
CA VAL A 262 1.58 -14.99 3.05
C VAL A 262 2.14 -14.39 4.35
N GLN A 263 1.26 -13.97 5.25
CA GLN A 263 1.61 -13.70 6.64
C GLN A 263 1.33 -14.96 7.45
N VAL A 264 2.34 -15.38 8.21
CA VAL A 264 2.29 -16.57 9.04
C VAL A 264 2.62 -16.22 10.48
N ARG A 265 1.98 -16.92 11.42
CA ARG A 265 2.29 -16.89 12.85
C ARG A 265 2.79 -18.27 13.28
N ASP A 266 3.93 -18.33 13.96
CA ASP A 266 4.45 -19.58 14.51
C ASP A 266 3.83 -19.95 15.88
N SER A 267 4.22 -21.09 16.44
CA SER A 267 3.75 -21.55 17.75
C SER A 267 4.18 -20.64 18.92
N ALA A 268 5.28 -19.89 18.77
CA ALA A 268 5.76 -18.91 19.74
C ALA A 268 5.01 -17.56 19.65
N GLY A 269 4.14 -17.39 18.65
CA GLY A 269 3.38 -16.17 18.41
C GLY A 269 4.10 -15.15 17.54
N GLN A 270 5.30 -15.46 17.03
CA GLN A 270 6.03 -14.58 16.13
C GLN A 270 5.33 -14.54 14.76
N VAL A 271 5.10 -13.33 14.26
CA VAL A 271 4.48 -13.10 12.94
C VAL A 271 5.53 -12.62 11.97
N PHE A 272 5.59 -13.22 10.78
CA PHE A 272 6.45 -12.77 9.70
C PHE A 272 5.78 -12.98 8.33
N GLN A 273 6.35 -12.31 7.32
CA GLN A 273 5.86 -12.39 5.95
C GLN A 273 6.78 -13.26 5.09
N ALA A 274 6.18 -14.18 4.34
CA ALA A 274 6.85 -14.99 3.35
C ALA A 274 6.17 -14.87 1.98
N TYR A 275 6.88 -15.31 0.95
CA TYR A 275 6.41 -15.30 -0.43
C TYR A 275 6.52 -16.69 -1.04
N THR A 276 5.51 -17.14 -1.77
CA THR A 276 5.65 -18.32 -2.62
C THR A 276 6.40 -17.96 -3.91
N ARG A 277 6.97 -18.95 -4.60
CA ARG A 277 7.66 -18.72 -5.90
C ARG A 277 6.71 -18.33 -7.03
N GLY A 278 5.44 -18.69 -6.92
CA GLY A 278 4.39 -18.36 -7.90
C GLY A 278 3.04 -18.17 -7.21
N ALA A 279 2.01 -17.89 -8.00
CA ALA A 279 0.65 -17.77 -7.48
C ALA A 279 0.21 -19.10 -6.83
N ASP A 280 -0.21 -19.04 -5.58
CA ASP A 280 -0.79 -20.17 -4.85
C ASP A 280 -2.08 -19.70 -4.16
N SER A 281 -3.22 -20.08 -4.74
CA SER A 281 -4.56 -19.72 -4.28
C SER A 281 -5.07 -20.62 -3.16
N ARG A 282 -4.32 -21.67 -2.79
CA ARG A 282 -4.69 -22.58 -1.70
C ARG A 282 -4.40 -21.99 -0.33
N LEU A 283 -3.53 -20.97 -0.26
CA LEU A 283 -3.22 -20.27 0.98
C LEU A 283 -4.33 -19.27 1.29
N ALA A 284 -4.96 -19.43 2.44
CA ALA A 284 -6.00 -18.55 2.95
C ALA A 284 -5.82 -18.35 4.46
N PRO A 285 -6.27 -17.21 5.03
CA PRO A 285 -6.30 -17.02 6.48
C PRO A 285 -7.05 -18.14 7.19
N GLY A 286 -6.52 -18.59 8.33
CA GLY A 286 -7.09 -19.68 9.13
C GLY A 286 -6.49 -21.07 8.87
N LEU A 287 -5.72 -21.24 7.79
CA LEU A 287 -5.05 -22.51 7.50
C LEU A 287 -3.81 -22.71 8.38
N ILE A 288 -3.59 -23.95 8.80
CA ILE A 288 -2.33 -24.35 9.45
C ILE A 288 -1.42 -25.00 8.42
N LEU A 289 -0.21 -24.47 8.27
CA LEU A 289 0.85 -25.02 7.45
C LEU A 289 1.70 -25.95 8.31
N THR A 290 1.82 -27.20 7.88
CA THR A 290 2.72 -28.20 8.46
C THR A 290 3.87 -28.46 7.49
N ASN A 291 5.00 -28.96 8.00
CA ASN A 291 6.20 -29.22 7.19
C ASN A 291 6.62 -28.01 6.32
N ALA A 292 6.40 -26.79 6.84
CA ALA A 292 6.67 -25.56 6.12
C ALA A 292 8.19 -25.31 6.08
N ASN A 293 8.73 -25.21 4.87
CA ASN A 293 10.12 -24.89 4.62
C ASN A 293 10.23 -23.44 4.13
N PHE A 294 10.93 -22.62 4.91
CA PHE A 294 11.24 -21.25 4.57
C PHE A 294 12.71 -21.14 4.19
N SER A 295 12.98 -20.68 2.97
CA SER A 295 14.32 -20.27 2.57
C SER A 295 14.46 -18.76 2.74
N THR A 296 15.69 -18.32 3.01
CA THR A 296 15.98 -16.91 3.18
C THR A 296 16.69 -16.40 1.94
N GLN A 297 16.10 -15.40 1.28
CA GLN A 297 16.70 -14.72 0.15
C GLN A 297 17.11 -13.31 0.56
N HIS A 298 18.38 -12.98 0.37
CA HIS A 298 18.89 -11.64 0.58
C HIS A 298 18.93 -10.92 -0.76
N SER A 299 18.23 -9.79 -0.87
CA SER A 299 18.26 -8.95 -2.07
C SER A 299 18.24 -7.48 -1.65
N ASN A 300 19.21 -6.71 -2.14
CA ASN A 300 19.33 -5.27 -1.86
C ASN A 300 19.28 -4.92 -0.37
N GLY A 301 19.92 -5.74 0.48
CA GLY A 301 19.96 -5.52 1.94
C GLY A 301 18.69 -5.94 2.69
N VAL A 302 17.67 -6.46 2.02
CA VAL A 302 16.45 -6.98 2.64
C VAL A 302 16.43 -8.50 2.59
N THR A 303 16.09 -9.09 3.73
CA THR A 303 15.89 -10.53 3.93
C THR A 303 14.43 -10.87 3.67
N PHE A 304 14.17 -11.66 2.62
CA PHE A 304 12.85 -12.19 2.30
C PHE A 304 12.77 -13.67 2.69
N TYR A 305 11.67 -14.08 3.29
CA TYR A 305 11.36 -15.50 3.46
C TYR A 305 10.60 -16.00 2.23
N ILE A 306 11.06 -17.10 1.65
CA ILE A 306 10.38 -17.80 0.56
C ILE A 306 9.80 -19.09 1.11
N LEU A 307 8.48 -19.25 1.00
CA LEU A 307 7.81 -20.49 1.35
C LEU A 307 8.01 -21.49 0.19
N GLU A 308 8.94 -22.43 0.39
CA GLU A 308 9.38 -23.36 -0.65
C GLU A 308 8.51 -24.62 -0.72
N ALA A 309 8.11 -25.12 0.45
CA ALA A 309 7.28 -26.31 0.58
C ALA A 309 6.43 -26.20 1.84
N TYR A 310 5.24 -26.77 1.80
CA TYR A 310 4.33 -26.87 2.94
C TYR A 310 3.26 -27.91 2.64
N GLN A 311 2.58 -28.34 3.70
CA GLN A 311 1.33 -29.09 3.64
C GLN A 311 0.25 -28.28 4.35
N ILE A 312 -0.98 -28.33 3.85
CA ILE A 312 -2.12 -27.70 4.51
C ILE A 312 -2.75 -28.74 5.41
N LEU A 313 -2.82 -28.45 6.70
CA LEU A 313 -3.63 -29.22 7.63
C LEU A 313 -5.06 -28.68 7.56
N ASP A 314 -5.95 -29.47 6.98
CA ASP A 314 -7.39 -29.22 7.02
C ASP A 314 -7.91 -29.65 8.40
N LEU A 315 -8.04 -28.68 9.31
CA LEU A 315 -8.83 -28.87 10.52
C LEU A 315 -10.28 -28.73 10.10
N GLY A 316 -10.87 -29.86 9.69
CA GLY A 316 -12.21 -29.94 9.13
C GLY A 316 -13.23 -29.12 9.92
N SER A 317 -14.14 -28.53 9.15
CA SER A 317 -15.39 -27.89 9.60
C SER A 317 -16.17 -28.77 10.58
N GLU A 318 -15.93 -28.62 11.88
CA GLU A 318 -16.82 -29.03 12.97
C GLU A 318 -16.89 -27.90 14.00
N GLN A 319 -17.60 -26.82 13.65
CA GLN A 319 -18.25 -25.91 14.61
C GLN A 319 -19.29 -25.07 13.88
N ALA A 320 -20.30 -25.76 13.35
CA ALA A 320 -21.62 -25.22 13.05
C ALA A 320 -22.62 -26.37 13.25
N ALA A 321 -23.04 -26.54 14.50
CA ALA A 321 -24.28 -27.20 14.89
C ALA A 321 -25.14 -26.16 15.61
#